data_AF-A0AAQ0IGW2-F1
#
_entry.id   AF-A0AAQ0IGW2-F1
#
_cell.length_a   1.000
_cell.length_b   1.000
_cell.length_c   1.000
_cell.angle_alpha   90.00
_cell.angle_beta   90.00
_cell.angle_gamma   90.00
#
_symmetry.space_group_name_H-M   'P 1'
#
loop_
_entity.id
_entity.type
_entity.pdbx_description
1 polymer ?
#
loop_
_entity_poly.entity_id
_entity_poly.type
_entity_poly.pdbx_seq_one_letter_code
_entity_poly.pdbx_strand_id
1 'polypeptide(L)' 'MQFWLKLICFIIASILIAHFIWNDMMIASFIVSIVTLVVFSIVEHVFKKKEKE' A
#
# COMPACT_ATOMS: atom_id res chain seq x y z
N MET A 1 -37.75 13.99 -6.34
CA MET A 1 -36.53 14.61 -5.76
C MET A 1 -35.74 13.69 -4.83
N GLN A 2 -36.36 12.86 -3.97
CA GLN A 2 -35.63 12.04 -2.98
C GLN A 2 -34.72 10.93 -3.57
N PHE A 3 -35.06 10.36 -4.74
CA PHE A 3 -34.26 9.32 -5.38
C PHE A 3 -32.88 9.82 -5.84
N TRP A 4 -32.85 11.03 -6.42
CA TRP A 4 -31.62 11.68 -6.87
C TRP A 4 -30.65 11.96 -5.71
N LEU A 5 -31.18 12.36 -4.55
CA LEU A 5 -30.37 12.58 -3.35
C LEU A 5 -29.73 11.28 -2.85
N LYS A 6 -30.50 10.19 -2.81
CA LYS A 6 -29.99 8.86 -2.43
C LYS A 6 -28.88 8.38 -3.38
N LEU A 7 -29.04 8.63 -4.67
CA LEU A 7 -28.05 8.25 -5.68
C LEU A 7 -26.74 9.04 -5.54
N ILE A 8 -26.83 10.35 -5.27
CA ILE A 8 -25.64 11.18 -4.99
C ILE A 8 -24.93 10.72 -3.71
N CYS A 9 -25.67 10.43 -2.64
CA CYS A 9 -25.10 9.89 -1.40
C CYS A 9 -24.41 8.53 -1.63
N PHE A 10 -24.97 7.66 -2.47
CA PHE A 10 -24.38 6.37 -2.81
C PHE A 10 -23.06 6.52 -3.56
N ILE A 11 -22.99 7.47 -4.51
CA ILE A 11 -21.75 7.77 -5.26
C ILE A 11 -20.66 8.28 -4.30
N ILE A 12 -21.00 9.23 -3.42
CA ILE A 12 -20.04 9.78 -2.45
C ILE A 12 -19.53 8.69 -1.50
N ALA A 13 -20.43 7.86 -0.97
CA ALA A 13 -20.04 6.74 -0.10
C ALA A 13 -19.12 5.74 -0.82
N SER A 14 -19.41 5.44 -2.09
CA SER A 14 -18.60 4.54 -2.92
C SER A 14 -17.20 5.11 -3.17
N ILE A 15 -17.08 6.41 -3.47
CA ILE A 15 -15.80 7.09 -3.64
C ILE A 15 -15.01 7.08 -2.34
N LEU A 16 -15.67 7.32 -1.20
CA LEU A 16 -15.00 7.33 0.11
C LEU A 16 -14.44 5.96 0.48
N ILE A 17 -15.20 4.88 0.23
CA ILE A 17 -14.75 3.50 0.47
C ILE A 17 -13.62 3.13 -0.49
N ALA A 18 -13.73 3.47 -1.78
CA ALA A 18 -12.67 3.23 -2.76
C ALA A 18 -11.36 3.94 -2.38
N HIS A 19 -11.46 5.19 -1.91
CA HIS A 19 -10.30 5.94 -1.43
C HIS A 19 -9.70 5.33 -0.16
N PHE A 20 -10.54 4.85 0.76
CA PHE A 20 -10.09 4.18 1.98
C PHE A 20 -9.34 2.87 1.66
N ILE A 21 -9.89 2.03 0.79
CA ILE A 21 -9.27 0.78 0.34
C ILE A 21 -7.96 1.06 -0.42
N TRP A 22 -7.96 2.07 -1.29
CA TRP A 22 -6.76 2.46 -2.02
C TRP A 22 -5.65 2.94 -1.09
N ASN A 23 -6.00 3.71 -0.05
CA ASN A 23 -5.04 4.16 0.96
C ASN A 23 -4.47 2.99 1.78
N ASP A 24 -5.30 2.03 2.18
CA ASP A 24 -4.86 0.83 2.91
C ASP A 24 -3.93 -0.04 2.04
N MET A 25 -4.28 -0.23 0.77
CA MET A 25 -3.42 -0.90 -0.22
C MET A 25 -2.10 -0.15 -0.47
N MET A 26 -2.12 1.19 -0.53
CA MET A 26 -0.90 1.99 -0.66
C MET A 26 0.00 1.84 0.57
N ILE A 27 -0.57 1.86 1.79
CA ILE A 27 0.18 1.65 3.03
C ILE A 27 0.80 0.25 3.05
N ALA A 28 0.03 -0.78 2.71
CA ALA A 28 0.53 -2.15 2.64
C ALA A 28 1.67 -2.29 1.61
N SER A 29 1.51 -1.69 0.43
CA SER A 29 2.55 -1.67 -0.62
C SER A 29 3.82 -0.95 -0.18
N PHE A 30 3.68 0.15 0.56
CA PHE A 30 4.80 0.92 1.11
C PHE A 30 5.58 0.11 2.16
N ILE A 31 4.88 -0.57 3.06
CA ILE A 31 5.48 -1.45 4.07
C ILE A 31 6.24 -2.60 3.40
N VAL A 32 5.62 -3.28 2.43
CA VAL A 32 6.26 -4.38 1.69
C VAL A 32 7.51 -3.89 0.95
N SER A 33 7.47 -2.70 0.36
CA SER A 33 8.63 -2.10 -0.32
C SER A 33 9.80 -1.83 0.64
N ILE A 34 9.51 -1.28 1.83
CA ILE A 34 10.53 -1.04 2.87
C ILE A 34 11.13 -2.35 3.34
N VAL A 35 10.30 -3.35 3.65
CA VAL A 35 10.78 -4.67 4.11
C VAL A 35 11.66 -5.32 3.05
N THR A 36 11.27 -5.25 1.78
CA THR A 36 12.04 -5.80 0.66
C THR A 36 13.42 -5.14 0.54
N LEU A 37 13.48 -3.80 0.66
CA LEU A 37 14.75 -3.07 0.64
C LEU A 37 15.67 -3.46 1.82
N VAL A 38 15.11 -3.60 3.02
CA VAL A 38 15.86 -4.01 4.21
C VAL A 38 16.41 -5.42 4.04
N VAL A 39 15.58 -6.37 3.60
CA VAL A 39 16.00 -7.76 3.35
C VAL A 39 17.10 -7.79 2.29
N PHE A 40 16.93 -7.07 1.18
CA PHE A 40 17.94 -6.98 0.14
C PHE A 40 19.27 -6.43 0.66
N SER A 41 19.23 -5.37 1.46
CA SER A 41 20.43 -4.78 2.06
C SER A 41 21.14 -5.75 3.03
N ILE A 42 20.39 -6.50 3.83
CA ILE A 42 20.94 -7.54 4.72
C ILE A 42 21.58 -8.66 3.90
N VAL A 43 20.90 -9.16 2.87
CA VAL A 43 21.43 -10.20 1.98
C VAL A 43 22.70 -9.72 1.30
N GLU A 44 22.71 -8.52 0.72
CA GLU A 44 23.89 -7.94 0.09
C GLU A 44 25.05 -7.81 1.09
N HIS A 45 24.77 -7.33 2.31
CA HIS A 45 25.78 -7.20 3.36
C HIS A 45 26.38 -8.56 3.78
N VAL A 46 25.53 -9.59 3.95
CA VAL A 46 25.96 -10.94 4.29
C VAL A 46 26.78 -11.57 3.15
N PHE A 47 26.33 -11.43 1.90
CA PHE A 47 27.04 -11.98 0.75
C PHE A 47 28.37 -11.25 0.49
N LYS A 48 28.40 -9.91 0.55
CA LYS A 48 29.65 -9.13 0.45
C LYS A 48 30.66 -9.47 1.55
N LYS A 49 30.19 -9.85 2.73
CA LYS A 49 31.07 -10.28 3.82
C LYS A 49 31.75 -11.62 3.50
N LYS A 50 31.03 -12.55 2.86
CA LYS A 50 31.58 -13.86 2.47
C LYS A 50 32.58 -13.82 1.32
N GLU A 51 32.56 -12.77 0.49
CA GLU A 51 33.50 -12.63 -0.63
C GLU A 51 34.88 -12.09 -0.18
N LYS A 52 34.99 -11.61 1.07
CA LYS A 52 36.22 -11.03 1.64
C LYS A 52 36.95 -11.93 2.65
N GLU A 53 36.37 -13.08 3.00
CA GLU A 53 37.03 -14.17 3.76
C GLU A 53 37.62 -15.20 2.79
#